data_AF-A0A7S2UJR2-F1
#
_entry.id   AF-A0A7S2UJR2-F1
#
_cell.length_a   1.000
_cell.length_b   1.000
_cell.length_c   1.000
_cell.angle_alpha   90.00
_cell.angle_beta   90.00
_cell.angle_gamma   90.00
#
_symmetry.space_group_name_H-M   'P 1'
#
loop_
_entity.id
_entity.type
_entity.pdbx_description
1 polymer ?
#
loop_
_entity_poly.entity_id
_entity_poly.type
_entity_poly.pdbx_seq_one_letter_code
_entity_poly.pdbx_strand_id
1 'polypeptide(L)'
;GGILGSAGARYVRSRNKIPISGVMRFDEDDFDNMSPKDAKIIILHEMGHVLGLVGSAGSCNDQCSRQYENKKGAPYSCSKAKEQYEKMRIPGKDKDDLLLNRRGGKGSRCAHWDDTSFDNPDASELMTAFFKRGKEQLITAASLGALEDISEDGYICNYTEADAYPVDQDFALTDDDFMFTNEDDLMHSMHSLVP
;
A
#
# COMPACT_ATOMS: atom_id res chain seq x y z
N GLY A 1 17.30 11.20 -17.49
CA GLY A 1 17.21 11.90 -16.20
C GLY A 1 17.50 10.94 -15.06
N GLY A 2 17.07 11.32 -13.87
CA GLY A 2 17.11 10.48 -12.65
C GLY A 2 15.84 10.60 -11.82
N ILE A 3 14.86 11.37 -12.31
CA ILE A 3 13.55 11.59 -11.72
C ILE A 3 12.56 11.32 -12.85
N LEU A 4 11.80 10.22 -12.75
CA LEU A 4 10.86 9.82 -13.80
C LEU A 4 9.62 10.73 -13.81
N GLY A 5 9.19 11.16 -12.62
CA GLY A 5 8.05 12.02 -12.42
C GLY A 5 8.15 12.79 -11.10
N SER A 6 7.31 13.81 -10.98
CA SER A 6 7.05 14.47 -9.70
C SER A 6 5.63 15.02 -9.68
N ALA A 7 4.98 14.88 -8.53
CA ALA A 7 3.63 15.37 -8.38
C ALA A 7 3.29 15.77 -6.94
N GLY A 8 2.14 16.41 -6.81
CA GLY A 8 1.55 16.74 -5.52
C GLY A 8 0.33 17.63 -5.65
N ALA A 9 -0.38 17.76 -4.53
CA ALA A 9 -1.51 18.67 -4.43
C ALA A 9 -1.05 20.14 -4.61
N ARG A 10 -1.77 20.86 -5.47
CA ARG A 10 -1.59 22.31 -5.68
C ARG A 10 -2.46 23.11 -4.73
N TYR A 11 -3.69 22.63 -4.51
CA TYR A 11 -4.63 23.22 -3.57
C TYR A 11 -5.26 22.11 -2.75
N VAL A 12 -5.37 22.33 -1.43
CA VAL A 12 -6.05 21.44 -0.49
C VAL A 12 -7.19 22.18 0.18
N ARG A 13 -8.24 21.46 0.58
CA ARG A 13 -9.34 22.02 1.37
C ARG A 13 -8.80 22.48 2.73
N SER A 14 -9.19 23.67 3.15
CA SER A 14 -8.72 24.25 4.42
C SER A 14 -9.12 23.39 5.62
N ARG A 15 -10.34 22.85 5.60
CA ARG A 15 -10.99 22.08 6.67
C ARG A 15 -10.30 20.74 6.95
N ASN A 16 -10.07 19.95 5.91
CA ASN A 16 -9.73 18.54 6.04
C ASN A 16 -8.53 18.12 5.17
N LYS A 17 -7.82 19.08 4.57
CA LYS A 17 -6.59 18.88 3.79
C LYS A 17 -6.71 17.96 2.56
N ILE A 18 -7.93 17.54 2.21
CA ILE A 18 -8.19 16.77 0.99
C ILE A 18 -7.77 17.61 -0.24
N PRO A 19 -7.00 17.04 -1.17
CA PRO A 19 -6.63 17.72 -2.41
C PRO A 19 -7.84 18.12 -3.27
N ILE A 20 -7.79 19.33 -3.81
CA ILE A 20 -8.77 19.87 -4.76
C ILE A 20 -8.23 19.79 -6.19
N SER A 21 -6.92 19.98 -6.34
CA SER A 21 -6.21 19.88 -7.61
C SER A 21 -4.74 19.56 -7.34
N GLY A 22 -4.07 18.98 -8.32
CA GLY A 22 -2.64 18.73 -8.29
C GLY A 22 -1.96 19.06 -9.60
N VAL A 23 -0.64 18.93 -9.59
CA VAL A 23 0.19 19.04 -10.79
C VAL A 23 1.07 17.80 -10.82
N MET A 24 1.17 17.20 -12.00
CA MET A 24 2.15 16.15 -12.30
C MET A 24 3.12 16.68 -13.36
N ARG A 25 4.39 16.34 -13.25
CA ARG A 25 5.44 16.63 -14.22
C ARG A 25 6.19 15.34 -14.51
N PHE A 26 6.50 15.10 -15.77
CA PHE A 26 7.21 13.93 -16.24
C PHE A 26 8.43 14.38 -17.03
N ASP A 27 9.56 13.69 -16.87
CA ASP A 27 10.77 13.95 -17.64
C ASP A 27 10.62 13.31 -19.03
N GLU A 28 10.53 14.16 -20.07
CA GLU A 28 10.31 13.73 -21.46
C GLU A 28 11.40 12.77 -21.94
N ASP A 29 12.66 12.98 -21.55
CA ASP A 29 13.78 12.13 -21.96
C ASP A 29 13.62 10.69 -21.41
N ASP A 30 13.08 10.57 -20.19
CA ASP A 30 12.88 9.27 -19.52
C ASP A 30 11.54 8.62 -19.93
N PHE A 31 10.50 9.42 -20.19
CA PHE A 31 9.18 8.94 -20.58
C PHE A 31 9.11 8.50 -22.05
N ASP A 32 9.79 9.17 -22.96
CA ASP A 32 9.77 8.82 -24.40
C ASP A 32 10.37 7.45 -24.68
N ASN A 33 11.31 7.02 -23.82
CA ASN A 33 11.98 5.72 -23.91
C ASN A 33 11.30 4.64 -23.05
N MET A 34 10.14 4.93 -22.47
CA MET A 34 9.45 4.05 -21.54
C MET A 34 8.35 3.24 -22.23
N SER A 35 8.15 1.99 -21.77
CA SER A 35 7.01 1.21 -22.26
C SER A 35 5.69 1.85 -21.83
N PRO A 36 4.61 1.76 -22.63
CA PRO A 36 3.30 2.28 -22.22
C PRO A 36 2.77 1.68 -20.91
N LYS A 37 3.20 0.45 -20.55
CA LYS A 37 2.84 -0.18 -19.27
C LYS A 37 3.53 0.52 -18.10
N ASP A 38 4.84 0.71 -18.19
CA ASP A 38 5.61 1.37 -17.13
C ASP A 38 5.19 2.85 -16.97
N ALA A 39 4.95 3.55 -18.10
CA ALA A 39 4.49 4.93 -18.08
C ALA A 39 3.15 5.08 -17.34
N LYS A 40 2.19 4.17 -17.58
CA LYS A 40 0.91 4.15 -16.85
C LYS A 40 1.09 3.98 -15.35
N ILE A 41 2.00 3.09 -14.95
CA ILE A 41 2.29 2.83 -13.53
C ILE A 41 2.87 4.07 -12.86
N ILE A 42 3.82 4.75 -13.51
CA ILE A 42 4.41 5.98 -12.96
C ILE A 42 3.38 7.11 -12.92
N ILE A 43 2.56 7.26 -13.96
CA ILE A 43 1.45 8.23 -13.93
C ILE A 43 0.52 7.93 -12.75
N LEU A 44 0.21 6.66 -12.49
CA LEU A 44 -0.64 6.27 -11.37
C LEU A 44 0.00 6.57 -10.01
N HIS A 45 1.31 6.31 -9.87
CA HIS A 45 2.09 6.69 -8.69
C HIS A 45 2.01 8.20 -8.43
N GLU A 46 2.25 9.02 -9.47
CA GLU A 46 2.18 10.48 -9.37
C GLU A 46 0.75 10.98 -9.10
N MET A 47 -0.28 10.32 -9.65
CA MET A 47 -1.67 10.57 -9.28
C MET A 47 -1.91 10.29 -7.80
N GLY A 48 -1.28 9.27 -7.23
CA GLY A 48 -1.29 9.00 -5.80
C GLY A 48 -0.83 10.20 -4.99
N HIS A 49 0.34 10.76 -5.30
CA HIS A 49 0.84 11.98 -4.64
C HIS A 49 -0.11 13.16 -4.76
N VAL A 50 -0.78 13.32 -5.90
CA VAL A 50 -1.82 14.35 -6.08
C VAL A 50 -3.00 14.15 -5.13
N LEU A 51 -3.42 12.91 -4.92
CA LEU A 51 -4.54 12.55 -4.03
C LEU A 51 -4.14 12.54 -2.54
N GLY A 52 -2.85 12.69 -2.23
CA GLY A 52 -2.32 12.75 -0.87
C GLY A 52 -1.88 11.39 -0.32
N LEU A 53 -1.77 10.37 -1.18
CA LEU A 53 -1.21 9.07 -0.81
C LEU A 53 0.21 9.24 -0.27
N VAL A 54 0.41 8.70 0.93
CA VAL A 54 1.72 8.51 1.56
C VAL A 54 2.56 9.80 1.58
N GLY A 55 1.99 10.97 1.80
CA GLY A 55 2.81 12.19 1.83
C GLY A 55 2.05 13.50 1.87
N SER A 56 2.58 14.43 2.65
CA SER A 56 2.32 15.88 2.70
C SER A 56 0.91 16.40 3.04
N ALA A 57 -0.13 15.56 3.10
CA ALA A 57 -1.50 16.02 3.38
C ALA A 57 -1.96 15.88 4.86
N GLY A 58 -1.23 15.18 5.73
CA GLY A 58 -1.66 14.92 7.12
C GLY A 58 -0.52 14.68 8.11
N SER A 59 -0.86 14.60 9.40
CA SER A 59 0.07 14.41 10.54
C SER A 59 0.67 13.00 10.63
N CYS A 60 0.25 12.08 9.75
CA CYS A 60 0.65 10.68 9.76
C CYS A 60 2.15 10.44 9.49
N ASN A 61 2.86 11.47 9.01
CA ASN A 61 4.30 11.44 8.73
C ASN A 61 5.12 12.43 9.58
N ASP A 62 4.51 13.08 10.58
CA ASP A 62 5.18 14.12 11.40
C ASP A 62 6.44 13.60 12.12
N GLN A 63 6.46 12.29 12.46
CA GLN A 63 7.61 11.64 13.09
C GLN A 63 8.75 11.33 12.10
N CYS A 64 8.52 11.49 10.80
CA CYS A 64 9.54 11.38 9.77
C CYS A 64 10.40 12.66 9.71
N SER A 65 10.96 13.06 10.85
CA SER A 65 11.95 14.14 10.96
C SER A 65 13.36 13.60 10.75
N ARG A 66 14.34 14.45 10.37
CA ARG A 66 15.74 14.11 10.02
C ARG A 66 16.53 13.27 11.06
N GLN A 67 15.99 12.96 12.23
CA GLN A 67 16.65 12.19 13.30
C GLN A 67 16.95 10.71 12.96
N TYR A 68 16.43 10.16 11.87
CA TYR A 68 16.68 8.76 11.50
C TYR A 68 17.34 8.59 10.12
N GLU A 69 18.23 9.51 9.74
CA GLU A 69 19.01 9.39 8.48
C GLU A 69 19.86 8.08 8.41
N ASN A 70 20.04 7.36 9.54
CA ASN A 70 20.84 6.12 9.63
C ASN A 70 20.10 4.88 10.19
N LYS A 71 18.76 4.85 10.23
CA LYS A 71 17.98 3.69 10.72
C LYS A 71 17.02 3.16 9.62
N LYS A 72 16.37 2.01 9.87
CA LYS A 72 15.19 1.54 9.11
C LYS A 72 14.17 2.69 8.96
N GLY A 73 13.23 2.59 8.00
CA GLY A 73 12.23 3.62 7.69
C GLY A 73 11.49 4.19 8.93
N ALA A 74 10.86 5.35 8.80
CA ALA A 74 10.14 5.96 9.93
C ALA A 74 8.77 5.31 10.08
N PRO A 75 8.29 4.94 11.28
CA PRO A 75 6.95 4.37 11.42
C PRO A 75 5.87 5.33 10.90
N TYR A 76 4.91 4.79 10.16
CA TYR A 76 3.66 5.49 9.87
C TYR A 76 2.82 5.57 11.15
N SER A 77 2.20 6.72 11.45
CA SER A 77 1.56 6.94 12.76
C SER A 77 0.05 6.81 12.79
N CYS A 78 -0.63 6.81 11.63
CA CYS A 78 -2.10 6.73 11.56
C CYS A 78 -2.61 5.28 11.50
N SER A 79 -3.87 5.07 11.87
CA SER A 79 -4.38 3.76 12.27
C SER A 79 -4.95 2.95 11.12
N LYS A 80 -5.61 3.54 10.12
CA LYS A 80 -6.29 2.78 9.06
C LYS A 80 -5.29 2.04 8.20
N ALA A 81 -4.23 2.70 7.75
CA ALA A 81 -3.17 2.06 6.97
C ALA A 81 -2.52 0.91 7.76
N LYS A 82 -2.23 1.12 9.05
CA LYS A 82 -1.63 0.10 9.93
C LYS A 82 -2.54 -1.10 10.15
N GLU A 83 -3.84 -0.86 10.35
CA GLU A 83 -4.84 -1.92 10.50
C GLU A 83 -4.92 -2.78 9.25
N GLN A 84 -4.93 -2.16 8.06
CA GLN A 84 -4.93 -2.91 6.81
C GLN A 84 -3.62 -3.65 6.57
N TYR A 85 -2.49 -3.02 6.87
CA TYR A 85 -1.17 -3.67 6.76
C TYR A 85 -1.06 -4.91 7.66
N GLU A 86 -1.59 -4.86 8.89
CA GLU A 86 -1.65 -6.03 9.78
C GLU A 86 -2.51 -7.16 9.18
N LYS A 87 -3.65 -6.82 8.57
CA LYS A 87 -4.56 -7.79 7.92
C LYS A 87 -3.95 -8.45 6.68
N MET A 88 -3.00 -7.80 6.03
CA MET A 88 -2.28 -8.37 4.88
C MET A 88 -1.36 -9.54 5.26
N ARG A 89 -1.03 -9.70 6.55
CA ARG A 89 -0.26 -10.84 7.08
C ARG A 89 1.03 -11.12 6.31
N ILE A 90 1.77 -10.05 5.96
CA ILE A 90 3.06 -10.17 5.28
C ILE A 90 4.02 -10.96 6.20
N PRO A 91 4.65 -12.06 5.72
CA PRO A 91 5.50 -12.90 6.57
C PRO A 91 6.61 -12.13 7.29
N GLY A 92 6.69 -12.31 8.61
CA GLY A 92 7.70 -11.67 9.45
C GLY A 92 7.54 -10.15 9.62
N LYS A 93 6.35 -9.61 9.30
CA LYS A 93 5.99 -8.20 9.49
C LYS A 93 4.77 -8.08 10.39
N ASP A 94 4.73 -7.01 11.18
CA ASP A 94 3.53 -6.57 11.89
C ASP A 94 3.17 -5.13 11.54
N LYS A 95 2.11 -4.58 12.14
CA LYS A 95 1.64 -3.21 11.88
C LYS A 95 2.70 -2.12 12.07
N ASP A 96 3.71 -2.35 12.92
CA ASP A 96 4.78 -1.40 13.20
C ASP A 96 5.91 -1.47 12.16
N ASP A 97 5.89 -2.47 11.27
CA ASP A 97 6.75 -2.55 10.09
C ASP A 97 6.17 -1.80 8.87
N LEU A 98 5.04 -1.10 8.99
CA LEU A 98 4.60 -0.13 8.00
C LEU A 98 5.40 1.18 8.16
N LEU A 99 6.43 1.33 7.33
CA LEU A 99 7.43 2.37 7.42
C LEU A 99 7.36 3.30 6.22
N LEU A 100 7.69 4.56 6.46
CA LEU A 100 7.92 5.60 5.48
C LEU A 100 9.38 5.58 5.03
N ASN A 101 9.60 5.69 3.73
CA ASN A 101 10.92 5.78 3.13
C ASN A 101 11.69 6.97 3.68
N ARG A 102 12.95 6.73 4.03
CA ARG A 102 13.88 7.77 4.50
C ARG A 102 15.06 8.01 3.59
N ARG A 103 15.12 7.30 2.46
CA ARG A 103 16.17 7.39 1.46
C ARG A 103 15.78 8.39 0.38
N GLY A 104 16.76 8.81 -0.41
CA GLY A 104 16.56 9.80 -1.47
C GLY A 104 16.53 11.25 -0.98
N GLY A 105 16.27 12.17 -1.92
CA GLY A 105 16.25 13.62 -1.67
C GLY A 105 14.96 14.11 -1.00
N LYS A 106 14.80 15.45 -0.94
CA LYS A 106 13.59 16.10 -0.38
C LYS A 106 12.28 15.63 -1.02
N GLY A 107 12.31 15.21 -2.29
CA GLY A 107 11.12 14.71 -3.01
C GLY A 107 10.78 13.24 -2.75
N SER A 108 11.62 12.48 -2.05
CA SER A 108 11.42 11.04 -1.83
C SER A 108 11.21 10.69 -0.36
N ARG A 109 11.90 11.37 0.55
CA ARG A 109 11.81 11.10 1.99
C ARG A 109 10.44 11.46 2.53
N CYS A 110 9.91 10.57 3.37
CA CYS A 110 8.66 10.77 4.13
C CYS A 110 7.42 10.96 3.27
N ALA A 111 7.55 10.67 1.98
CA ALA A 111 6.53 10.82 0.95
C ALA A 111 6.29 9.49 0.20
N HIS A 112 6.84 8.38 0.69
CA HIS A 112 6.74 7.06 0.07
C HIS A 112 6.76 6.01 1.16
N TRP A 113 6.27 4.81 0.85
CA TRP A 113 6.53 3.64 1.69
C TRP A 113 8.00 3.25 1.60
N ASP A 114 8.54 2.76 2.69
CA ASP A 114 9.86 2.14 2.69
C ASP A 114 9.78 0.80 1.97
N ASP A 115 10.74 0.52 1.08
CA ASP A 115 10.81 -0.75 0.36
C ASP A 115 10.75 -1.95 1.32
N THR A 116 11.33 -1.82 2.53
CA THR A 116 11.37 -2.92 3.51
C THR A 116 10.01 -3.26 4.12
N SER A 117 9.00 -2.41 3.98
CA SER A 117 7.62 -2.75 4.33
C SER A 117 6.97 -3.66 3.28
N PHE A 118 7.51 -3.68 2.06
CA PHE A 118 6.97 -4.40 0.92
C PHE A 118 8.08 -5.15 0.18
N ASP A 119 8.85 -5.94 0.93
CA ASP A 119 9.88 -6.82 0.37
C ASP A 119 9.22 -8.05 -0.29
N ASN A 120 9.12 -8.07 -1.62
CA ASN A 120 8.69 -9.22 -2.41
C ASN A 120 9.54 -9.37 -3.69
N PRO A 121 9.87 -10.61 -4.12
CA PRO A 121 10.69 -10.83 -5.33
C PRO A 121 10.01 -10.36 -6.62
N ASP A 122 8.70 -10.54 -6.75
CA ASP A 122 7.94 -10.39 -8.00
C ASP A 122 7.08 -9.11 -8.05
N ALA A 123 6.82 -8.51 -6.90
CA ALA A 123 6.05 -7.26 -6.78
C ALA A 123 6.73 -6.21 -5.90
N SER A 124 6.18 -5.00 -5.96
CA SER A 124 6.48 -3.84 -5.14
C SER A 124 5.19 -3.08 -4.88
N GLU A 125 5.10 -2.36 -3.77
CA GLU A 125 3.98 -1.43 -3.55
C GLU A 125 4.14 -0.21 -4.45
N LEU A 126 3.03 0.23 -5.06
CA LEU A 126 3.00 1.35 -6.01
C LEU A 126 3.70 2.60 -5.46
N MET A 127 3.45 2.98 -4.20
CA MET A 127 3.93 4.18 -3.54
C MET A 127 5.30 4.00 -2.85
N THR A 128 6.04 2.95 -3.18
CA THR A 128 7.48 2.89 -2.84
C THR A 128 8.28 3.92 -3.64
N ALA A 129 9.40 4.37 -3.07
CA ALA A 129 10.16 5.51 -3.61
C ALA A 129 10.84 5.27 -4.97
N PHE A 130 11.06 4.02 -5.35
CA PHE A 130 11.84 3.68 -6.53
C PHE A 130 11.09 2.66 -7.37
N PHE A 131 10.71 3.07 -8.57
CA PHE A 131 10.08 2.20 -9.55
C PHE A 131 10.91 0.93 -9.78
N LYS A 132 10.32 -0.25 -9.57
CA LYS A 132 10.99 -1.55 -9.78
C LYS A 132 10.59 -2.13 -11.13
N ARG A 133 11.34 -1.75 -12.17
CA ARG A 133 11.13 -2.28 -13.53
C ARG A 133 11.11 -3.82 -13.52
N GLY A 134 10.14 -4.40 -14.23
CA GLY A 134 9.97 -5.85 -14.34
C GLY A 134 9.19 -6.49 -13.19
N LYS A 135 8.84 -5.74 -12.14
CA LYS A 135 7.93 -6.18 -11.08
C LYS A 135 6.54 -5.60 -11.25
N GLU A 136 5.54 -6.27 -10.71
CA GLU A 136 4.23 -5.65 -10.52
C GLU A 136 4.33 -4.51 -9.50
N GLN A 137 3.58 -3.43 -9.73
CA GLN A 137 3.51 -2.28 -8.83
C GLN A 137 2.06 -2.19 -8.34
N LEU A 138 1.83 -2.65 -7.11
CA LEU A 138 0.50 -2.98 -6.59
C LEU A 138 -0.03 -1.88 -5.69
N ILE A 139 -1.32 -1.55 -5.80
CA ILE A 139 -2.03 -0.67 -4.87
C ILE A 139 -2.58 -1.53 -3.73
N THR A 140 -1.90 -1.48 -2.59
CA THR A 140 -2.26 -2.33 -1.45
C THR A 140 -3.37 -1.73 -0.59
N ALA A 141 -3.99 -2.58 0.25
CA ALA A 141 -4.96 -2.15 1.25
C ALA A 141 -4.36 -1.14 2.24
N ALA A 142 -3.05 -1.21 2.51
CA ALA A 142 -2.34 -0.22 3.30
C ALA A 142 -2.35 1.18 2.66
N SER A 143 -2.15 1.27 1.33
CA SER A 143 -2.26 2.53 0.60
C SER A 143 -3.69 3.08 0.60
N LEU A 144 -4.70 2.22 0.42
CA LEU A 144 -6.10 2.64 0.57
C LEU A 144 -6.41 3.14 1.99
N GLY A 145 -5.87 2.46 3.02
CA GLY A 145 -6.02 2.91 4.41
C GLY A 145 -5.37 4.26 4.65
N ALA A 146 -4.21 4.52 4.02
CA ALA A 146 -3.53 5.81 4.10
C ALA A 146 -4.32 6.94 3.42
N LEU A 147 -5.15 6.66 2.39
CA LEU A 147 -6.08 7.63 1.83
C LEU A 147 -7.21 7.99 2.81
N GLU A 148 -7.79 7.00 3.49
CA GLU A 148 -8.79 7.26 4.54
C GLU A 148 -8.19 8.03 5.73
N ASP A 149 -6.94 7.74 6.10
CA ASP A 149 -6.23 8.42 7.18
C ASP A 149 -5.98 9.92 6.90
N ILE A 150 -6.12 10.41 5.65
CA ILE A 150 -5.97 11.84 5.33
C ILE A 150 -6.98 12.68 6.12
N SER A 151 -8.22 12.20 6.22
CA SER A 151 -9.23 12.84 7.05
C SER A 151 -10.42 11.93 7.33
N GLU A 152 -10.95 12.02 8.55
CA GLU A 152 -12.16 11.30 8.98
C GLU A 152 -13.41 11.62 8.13
N ASP A 153 -13.48 12.81 7.52
CA ASP A 153 -14.56 13.21 6.61
C ASP A 153 -14.14 13.17 5.11
N GLY A 154 -13.09 12.40 4.81
CA GLY A 154 -12.45 12.32 3.50
C GLY A 154 -12.81 11.11 2.67
N TYR A 155 -11.78 10.40 2.20
CA TYR A 155 -11.98 9.23 1.35
C TYR A 155 -12.67 8.12 2.14
N ILE A 156 -13.56 7.41 1.46
CA ILE A 156 -14.10 6.13 1.91
C ILE A 156 -13.63 5.12 0.88
N CYS A 157 -12.77 4.21 1.28
CA CYS A 157 -12.12 3.25 0.41
C CYS A 157 -12.80 1.88 0.53
N ASN A 158 -13.00 1.24 -0.62
CA ASN A 158 -13.36 -0.17 -0.64
C ASN A 158 -12.08 -1.01 -0.63
N TYR A 159 -11.73 -1.57 0.53
CA TYR A 159 -10.51 -2.37 0.68
C TYR A 159 -10.49 -3.66 -0.15
N THR A 160 -11.66 -4.14 -0.62
CA THR A 160 -11.71 -5.34 -1.47
C THR A 160 -11.22 -5.09 -2.90
N GLU A 161 -11.04 -3.83 -3.29
CA GLU A 161 -10.49 -3.44 -4.61
C GLU A 161 -8.96 -3.25 -4.57
N ALA A 162 -8.33 -3.45 -3.40
CA ALA A 162 -6.88 -3.43 -3.32
C ALA A 162 -6.29 -4.67 -4.00
N ASP A 163 -5.12 -4.49 -4.60
CA ASP A 163 -4.31 -5.60 -5.07
C ASP A 163 -3.88 -6.47 -3.88
N ALA A 164 -3.91 -7.79 -4.06
CA ALA A 164 -3.43 -8.74 -3.06
C ALA A 164 -1.91 -8.58 -2.88
N TYR A 165 -1.47 -8.52 -1.61
CA TYR A 165 -0.06 -8.45 -1.28
C TYR A 165 0.22 -9.18 0.05
N PRO A 166 1.21 -10.09 0.12
CA PRO A 166 2.09 -10.50 -0.98
C PRO A 166 1.29 -11.20 -2.10
N VAL A 167 1.72 -11.02 -3.36
CA VAL A 167 1.13 -11.75 -4.51
C VAL A 167 1.29 -13.24 -4.25
N ASP A 168 0.16 -13.95 -4.19
CA ASP A 168 -0.02 -15.36 -3.87
C ASP A 168 1.24 -16.05 -3.32
N GLN A 169 1.45 -15.91 -2.02
CA GLN A 169 2.05 -17.03 -1.31
C GLN A 169 0.95 -18.10 -1.26
N ASP A 170 1.21 -19.30 -1.76
CA ASP A 170 0.45 -20.48 -1.37
C ASP A 170 0.44 -20.49 0.16
N PHE A 171 -0.61 -19.92 0.76
CA PHE A 171 -0.88 -20.08 2.17
C PHE A 171 -1.30 -21.53 2.28
N ALA A 172 -0.31 -22.42 2.42
CA ALA A 172 -0.54 -23.75 2.93
C ALA A 172 -1.32 -23.53 4.23
N LEU A 173 -2.63 -23.75 4.16
CA LEU A 173 -3.46 -23.92 5.34
C LEU A 173 -2.72 -24.99 6.13
N THR A 174 -2.13 -24.62 7.26
CA THR A 174 -1.61 -25.62 8.18
C THR A 174 -2.82 -26.47 8.56
N ASP A 175 -2.71 -27.78 8.42
CA ASP A 175 -3.79 -28.77 8.61
C ASP A 175 -4.55 -28.63 9.96
N ASP A 176 -4.08 -27.79 10.87
CA ASP A 176 -4.72 -27.45 12.13
C ASP A 176 -6.00 -26.58 12.00
N ASP A 177 -6.22 -25.88 10.88
CA ASP A 177 -7.48 -25.12 10.64
C ASP A 177 -8.61 -26.00 10.07
N PHE A 178 -8.34 -27.26 9.70
CA PHE A 178 -9.32 -28.24 9.23
C PHE A 178 -9.60 -29.34 10.27
N MET A 179 -9.63 -28.99 11.54
CA MET A 179 -10.18 -29.85 12.59
C MET A 179 -11.39 -29.16 13.18
N PHE A 180 -12.55 -29.25 12.53
CA PHE A 180 -13.89 -29.35 13.14
C PHE A 180 -14.97 -29.29 12.03
N THR A 181 -15.29 -30.44 11.45
CA THR A 181 -16.63 -31.09 11.45
C THR A 181 -16.64 -32.22 10.42
N ASN A 182 -16.92 -33.43 10.90
CA ASN A 182 -16.80 -34.71 10.18
C ASN A 182 -17.80 -34.85 9.03
N GLU A 183 -17.37 -35.38 7.88
CA GLU A 183 -18.26 -35.83 6.80
C GLU A 183 -18.96 -37.19 7.09
N ASP A 184 -18.65 -37.85 8.20
CA ASP A 184 -19.22 -39.17 8.52
C ASP A 184 -20.61 -39.13 9.20
N ASP A 185 -21.09 -37.96 9.67
CA ASP A 185 -22.38 -37.86 10.38
C ASP A 185 -23.61 -37.59 9.48
N LEU A 186 -23.41 -37.43 8.17
CA LEU A 186 -24.49 -37.14 7.21
C LEU A 186 -25.07 -38.37 6.50
N MET A 187 -24.54 -39.57 6.74
CA MET A 187 -24.95 -40.80 6.02
C MET A 187 -25.52 -41.93 6.89
N HIS A 188 -25.90 -41.67 8.15
CA HIS A 188 -26.57 -42.67 9.01
C HIS A 188 -27.99 -42.32 9.45
N SER A 189 -28.69 -41.48 8.69
CA SER A 189 -30.16 -41.41 8.71
C SER A 189 -30.74 -42.29 7.60
N MET A 190 -30.52 -43.61 7.72
CA MET A 190 -31.28 -44.60 6.97
C MET A 190 -32.40 -45.15 7.84
N HIS A 191 -33.62 -44.97 7.37
CA HIS A 191 -34.65 -46.01 7.29
C HIS A 191 -34.56 -47.14 8.33
N SER A 192 -35.31 -46.98 9.43
CA SER A 192 -35.93 -48.12 10.11
C SER A 192 -37.10 -47.64 10.96
N LEU A 193 -38.19 -47.22 10.32
CA LEU A 193 -39.53 -47.25 10.91
C LEU A 193 -40.56 -47.51 9.80
N VAL A 194 -40.75 -48.78 9.46
CA VAL A 194 -42.04 -49.29 9.00
C VAL A 194 -42.36 -50.47 9.93
N PRO A 195 -43.58 -50.52 10.52
CA PRO A 195 -43.97 -51.58 11.45
C PRO A 195 -44.09 -52.95 10.80
#